data_AF-A0AAV3YYV9-F1
#
_entry.id   AF-A0AAV3YYV9-F1
#
_cell.length_a   1.000
_cell.length_b   1.000
_cell.length_c   1.000
_cell.angle_alpha   90.00
_cell.angle_beta   90.00
_cell.angle_gamma   90.00
#
_symmetry.space_group_name_H-M   'P 1'
#
loop_
_entity.id
_entity.type
_entity.pdbx_description
1 polymer ?
#
loop_
_entity_poly.entity_id
_entity_poly.type
_entity_poly.pdbx_seq_one_letter_code
_entity_poly.pdbx_strand_id
1 'polypeptide(L)'
;MASNKRKCLSFDTKLKLIEEVEKGTKSKAELYREHGIAQSSLSTILKDKVKIRAAVKQGTCQLKKQRKSTLLPDVDKALLIWFQQARTIDFLISGPILIEKGEQLAQELGHTD
;
A
#
# COMPACT_ATOMS: atom_id res chain seq x y z
N MET A 1 -15.69 -14.57 -22.08
CA MET A 1 -15.22 -14.45 -20.69
C MET A 1 -15.28 -12.98 -20.30
N ALA A 2 -16.24 -12.57 -19.46
CA ALA A 2 -16.33 -11.17 -19.04
C ALA A 2 -15.04 -10.76 -18.32
N SER A 3 -14.39 -9.69 -18.77
CA SER A 3 -13.21 -9.13 -18.12
C SER A 3 -13.59 -8.67 -16.72
N ASN A 4 -13.30 -9.48 -15.70
CA ASN A 4 -13.60 -9.15 -14.32
C ASN A 4 -12.74 -7.95 -13.91
N LYS A 5 -13.34 -6.75 -13.89
CA LYS A 5 -12.65 -5.50 -13.54
C LYS A 5 -12.06 -5.66 -12.15
N ARG A 6 -10.73 -5.52 -12.03
CA ARG A 6 -10.02 -5.69 -10.76
C ARG A 6 -10.57 -4.69 -9.73
N LYS A 7 -11.24 -5.21 -8.69
CA LYS A 7 -11.74 -4.42 -7.57
C LYS A 7 -10.61 -4.17 -6.57
N CYS A 8 -10.24 -2.90 -6.36
CA CYS A 8 -9.30 -2.51 -5.31
C CYS A 8 -10.00 -2.56 -3.95
N LEU A 9 -9.72 -3.57 -3.15
CA LEU A 9 -10.22 -3.72 -1.78
C LEU A 9 -9.29 -3.00 -0.80
N SER A 10 -9.87 -2.27 0.16
CA SER A 10 -9.11 -1.64 1.26
C SER A 10 -8.51 -2.68 2.19
N PHE A 11 -7.52 -2.29 2.98
CA PHE A 11 -6.93 -3.17 3.99
C PHE A 11 -7.93 -3.58 5.07
N ASP A 12 -8.83 -2.67 5.48
CA ASP A 12 -9.89 -2.96 6.44
C ASP A 12 -10.82 -4.09 5.95
N THR A 13 -11.31 -4.01 4.71
CA THR A 13 -12.16 -5.06 4.14
C THR A 13 -11.42 -6.40 4.04
N LYS A 14 -10.11 -6.38 3.71
CA LYS A 14 -9.29 -7.59 3.68
C LYS A 14 -9.08 -8.19 5.08
N LEU A 15 -8.92 -7.36 6.11
CA LEU A 15 -8.81 -7.83 7.49
C LEU A 15 -10.10 -8.48 7.97
N LYS A 16 -11.25 -7.84 7.73
CA LYS A 16 -12.57 -8.41 8.04
C LYS A 16 -12.74 -9.79 7.40
N LEU A 17 -12.39 -9.92 6.11
CA LEU A 17 -12.40 -11.21 5.42
C LEU A 17 -11.50 -12.26 6.08
N ILE A 18 -10.29 -11.88 6.51
CA ILE A 18 -9.38 -12.81 7.20
C ILE A 18 -9.97 -13.22 8.55
N GLU A 19 -10.53 -12.29 9.31
CA GLU A 19 -11.14 -12.56 10.62
C GLU A 19 -12.39 -13.44 10.50
N GLU A 20 -13.26 -13.21 9.53
CA GLU A 20 -14.45 -14.04 9.30
C GLU A 20 -14.10 -15.47 8.89
N VAL A 21 -13.02 -15.64 8.11
CA VAL A 21 -12.50 -16.98 7.77
C VAL A 21 -11.88 -17.67 8.98
N GLU A 22 -11.12 -16.96 9.82
CA GLU A 22 -10.48 -17.53 11.02
C GLU A 22 -11.48 -17.84 12.13
N LYS A 23 -12.54 -17.03 12.28
CA LYS A 23 -13.64 -17.30 13.21
C LYS A 23 -14.48 -18.51 12.80
N GLY A 24 -14.42 -18.91 11.53
CA GLY A 24 -15.16 -20.07 11.00
C GLY A 24 -16.68 -19.84 10.91
N THR A 25 -17.15 -18.60 11.03
CA THR A 25 -18.58 -18.27 11.12
C THR A 25 -19.31 -18.42 9.79
N LYS A 26 -18.61 -18.26 8.66
CA LYS A 26 -19.18 -18.33 7.30
C LYS A 26 -18.35 -19.23 6.41
N SER A 27 -19.01 -19.90 5.46
CA SER A 27 -18.30 -20.66 4.42
C SER A 27 -17.55 -19.71 3.49
N LYS A 28 -16.41 -20.17 2.94
CA LYS A 28 -15.68 -19.42 1.89
C LYS A 28 -16.60 -19.06 0.72
N ALA A 29 -17.56 -19.94 0.42
CA ALA A 29 -18.59 -19.76 -0.61
C ALA A 29 -19.43 -18.50 -0.41
N GLU A 30 -19.82 -18.27 0.84
CA GLU A 30 -20.69 -17.19 1.26
C GLU A 30 -19.94 -15.87 1.27
N LEU A 31 -18.71 -15.88 1.80
CA LEU A 31 -17.86 -14.69 1.89
C LEU A 31 -17.57 -14.05 0.53
N TYR A 32 -17.14 -14.82 -0.47
CA TYR A 32 -16.85 -14.21 -1.77
C TYR A 32 -18.13 -13.75 -2.49
N ARG A 33 -19.28 -14.36 -2.21
CA ARG A 33 -20.58 -13.97 -2.79
C ARG A 33 -21.08 -12.67 -2.16
N GLU A 34 -21.03 -12.56 -0.84
CA GLU A 34 -21.43 -11.38 -0.06
C GLU A 34 -20.56 -10.15 -0.41
N HIS A 35 -19.25 -10.33 -0.50
CA HIS A 35 -18.34 -9.22 -0.81
C HIS A 35 -18.20 -8.93 -2.33
N GLY A 36 -18.81 -9.75 -3.19
CA GLY A 36 -18.74 -9.64 -4.65
C GLY A 36 -17.31 -9.80 -5.18
N ILE A 37 -16.59 -10.82 -4.67
CA ILE A 37 -15.19 -11.10 -4.96
C ILE A 37 -15.09 -12.47 -5.67
N ALA A 38 -14.07 -12.67 -6.50
CA ALA A 38 -13.75 -13.99 -7.04
C ALA A 38 -13.13 -14.92 -5.97
N GLN A 39 -13.39 -16.22 -6.09
CA GLN A 39 -12.78 -17.26 -5.24
C GLN A 39 -11.23 -17.18 -5.20
N SER A 40 -10.61 -16.91 -6.35
CA SER A 40 -9.16 -16.77 -6.49
C SER A 40 -8.61 -15.58 -5.69
N SER A 41 -9.35 -14.47 -5.63
CA SER A 41 -8.97 -13.28 -4.86
C SER A 41 -9.06 -13.54 -3.36
N LEU A 42 -10.11 -14.23 -2.87
CA LEU A 42 -10.20 -14.62 -1.45
C LEU A 42 -9.03 -15.52 -1.05
N SER A 43 -8.70 -16.50 -1.90
CA SER A 43 -7.54 -17.38 -1.68
C SER A 43 -6.22 -16.61 -1.61
N THR A 44 -6.05 -15.59 -2.47
CA THR A 44 -4.86 -14.73 -2.46
C THR A 44 -4.79 -13.87 -1.19
N ILE A 45 -5.91 -13.29 -0.75
CA ILE A 45 -6.00 -12.51 0.49
C ILE A 45 -5.60 -13.38 1.69
N LEU A 46 -6.05 -14.63 1.75
CA LEU A 46 -5.70 -15.56 2.83
C LEU A 46 -4.23 -15.96 2.81
N LYS A 47 -3.63 -16.13 1.63
CA LYS A 47 -2.18 -16.38 1.49
C LYS A 47 -1.35 -15.20 2.00
N ASP A 48 -1.75 -13.98 1.69
CA ASP A 48 -1.05 -12.75 2.08
C ASP A 48 -1.47 -12.19 3.46
N LYS A 49 -2.16 -12.98 4.31
CA LYS A 49 -2.70 -12.53 5.60
C LYS A 49 -1.67 -11.86 6.52
N VAL A 50 -0.43 -12.38 6.55
CA VAL A 50 0.65 -11.82 7.39
C VAL A 50 1.06 -10.44 6.90
N LYS A 51 1.20 -10.27 5.58
CA LYS A 51 1.54 -8.98 4.95
C LYS A 51 0.45 -7.95 5.16
N ILE A 52 -0.81 -8.36 5.03
CA ILE A 52 -1.98 -7.50 5.25
C ILE A 52 -2.02 -7.00 6.70
N ARG A 53 -1.79 -7.88 7.69
CA ARG A 53 -1.70 -7.49 9.11
C ARG A 53 -0.53 -6.56 9.38
N ALA A 54 0.65 -6.85 8.82
CA ALA A 54 1.83 -6.00 8.97
C ALA A 54 1.60 -4.59 8.39
N ALA A 55 1.03 -4.50 7.18
CA ALA A 55 0.73 -3.23 6.53
C ALA A 55 -0.28 -2.37 7.34
N VAL A 56 -1.26 -3.00 7.98
CA VAL A 56 -2.21 -2.28 8.84
C VAL A 56 -1.51 -1.76 10.10
N LYS A 57 -0.65 -2.56 10.75
CA LYS A 57 0.15 -2.13 11.90
C LYS A 57 1.11 -0.98 11.57
N GLN A 58 1.65 -0.98 10.35
CA GLN A 58 2.54 0.09 9.85
C GLN A 58 1.80 1.38 9.46
N GLY A 59 0.50 1.51 9.75
CA GLY A 59 -0.27 2.72 9.45
C GLY A 59 -0.63 2.90 7.97
N THR A 60 -0.39 1.90 7.13
CA THR A 60 -0.75 1.93 5.69
C THR A 60 -2.26 1.68 5.48
N CYS A 61 -3.07 1.66 6.56
CA CYS A 61 -4.48 1.23 6.53
C CYS A 61 -5.35 2.08 5.60
N GLN A 62 -5.00 3.36 5.41
CA GLN A 62 -5.74 4.29 4.54
C GLN A 62 -5.46 4.07 3.05
N LEU A 63 -4.37 3.36 2.69
CA LEU A 63 -4.06 3.10 1.30
C LEU A 63 -4.87 1.91 0.77
N LYS A 64 -5.52 2.07 -0.38
CA LYS A 64 -6.24 0.96 -1.05
C LYS A 64 -5.30 -0.17 -1.53
N LYS A 65 -3.99 0.09 -1.59
CA LYS A 65 -2.97 -0.85 -2.06
C LYS A 65 -1.67 -0.60 -1.30
N GLN A 66 -0.97 -1.67 -0.94
CA GLN A 66 0.40 -1.58 -0.45
C GLN A 66 1.27 -0.93 -1.55
N ARG A 67 1.88 0.21 -1.26
CA ARG A 67 2.96 0.72 -2.11
C ARG A 67 4.16 -0.20 -1.92
N LYS A 68 4.86 -0.54 -3.01
CA LYS A 68 6.12 -1.25 -2.89
C LYS A 68 7.08 -0.35 -2.10
N SER A 69 7.83 -0.92 -1.17
CA SER A 69 8.96 -0.21 -0.57
C SER A 69 9.88 0.21 -1.71
N THR A 70 10.20 1.50 -1.79
CA THR A 70 11.19 2.00 -2.76
C THR A 70 12.54 1.32 -2.46
N LEU A 71 13.35 1.15 -3.50
CA LEU A 71 14.68 0.53 -3.40
C LEU A 71 15.60 1.27 -2.42
N LEU A 72 15.32 2.55 -2.18
CA LEU A 72 16.13 3.47 -1.37
C LEU A 72 15.27 4.10 -0.26
N PRO A 73 14.97 3.36 0.84
CA PRO A 73 14.10 3.86 1.90
C PRO A 73 14.68 5.09 2.62
N ASP A 74 15.99 5.28 2.60
CA ASP A 74 16.64 6.39 3.29
C ASP A 74 16.57 7.69 2.47
N VAL A 75 16.67 7.60 1.13
CA VAL A 75 16.40 8.71 0.22
C VAL A 75 14.94 9.14 0.32
N ASP A 76 14.00 8.20 0.34
CA ASP A 76 12.57 8.50 0.49
C ASP A 76 12.27 9.25 1.79
N LYS A 77 12.89 8.84 2.91
CA LYS A 77 12.74 9.54 4.20
C LYS A 77 13.30 10.95 4.15
N ALA A 78 14.52 11.11 3.62
CA ALA A 78 15.15 12.43 3.50
C ALA A 78 14.31 13.37 2.61
N LEU A 79 13.81 12.85 1.49
CA LEU A 79 12.96 13.59 0.57
C LEU A 79 11.62 13.98 1.21
N LEU A 80 11.03 13.10 2.02
CA LEU A 80 9.82 13.39 2.78
C LEU A 80 10.04 14.53 3.78
N ILE A 81 11.14 14.50 4.54
CA ILE A 81 11.48 15.55 5.51
C ILE A 81 11.66 16.89 4.79
N TRP A 82 12.43 16.91 3.71
CA TRP A 82 12.63 18.11 2.91
C TRP A 82 11.30 18.63 2.34
N PHE A 83 10.44 17.75 1.83
CA PHE A 83 9.13 18.12 1.30
C PHE A 83 8.23 18.75 2.37
N GLN A 84 8.23 18.21 3.59
CA GLN A 84 7.49 18.80 4.71
C GLN A 84 8.00 20.20 5.04
N GLN A 85 9.32 20.39 5.10
CA GLN A 85 9.93 21.71 5.32
C GLN A 85 9.56 22.70 4.20
N ALA A 86 9.67 22.29 2.94
CA ALA A 86 9.31 23.13 1.81
C ALA A 86 7.81 23.52 1.82
N ARG A 87 6.93 22.61 2.29
CA ARG A 87 5.50 22.91 2.47
C ARG A 87 5.23 23.88 3.61
N THR A 88 6.02 23.87 4.70
CA THR A 88 5.87 24.86 5.77
C THR A 88 6.22 26.28 5.35
N ILE A 89 6.99 26.42 4.26
CA ILE A 89 7.41 27.70 3.68
C ILE A 89 6.43 28.12 2.54
N ASP A 90 5.28 27.45 2.41
CA ASP A 90 4.30 27.64 1.33
C ASP A 90 4.90 27.57 -0.09
N PHE A 91 5.99 26.81 -0.26
CA PHE A 91 6.65 26.66 -1.54
C PHE A 91 5.85 25.77 -2.49
N LEU A 92 5.68 26.24 -3.73
CA LEU A 92 5.04 25.47 -4.80
C LEU A 92 6.01 24.41 -5.35
N ILE A 93 5.92 23.20 -4.81
CA ILE A 93 6.75 22.07 -5.24
C ILE A 93 6.12 21.45 -6.49
N SER A 94 6.77 21.65 -7.64
CA SER A 94 6.45 20.97 -8.88
C SER A 94 7.09 19.57 -8.93
N GLY A 95 6.53 18.67 -9.75
CA GLY A 95 7.04 17.31 -9.93
C GLY A 95 8.53 17.24 -10.30
N PRO A 96 9.02 18.04 -11.27
CA PRO A 96 10.43 18.07 -11.64
C PRO A 96 11.35 18.50 -10.50
N ILE A 97 10.94 19.47 -9.68
CA ILE A 97 11.71 19.94 -8.52
C ILE A 97 11.87 18.80 -7.50
N LEU A 98 10.81 18.02 -7.29
CA LEU A 98 10.84 16.88 -6.39
C LEU A 98 11.78 15.77 -6.90
N ILE A 99 11.85 15.56 -8.21
CA ILE A 99 12.75 14.60 -8.84
C ILE A 99 14.20 15.04 -8.68
N GLU A 100 14.52 16.29 -9.05
CA GLU A 100 15.87 16.85 -8.93
C GLU A 100 16.37 16.78 -7.48
N LYS A 101 15.49 17.08 -6.51
CA LYS A 101 15.86 16.97 -5.10
C LYS A 101 16.08 15.52 -4.66
N GLY A 102 15.29 14.59 -5.19
CA GLY A 102 15.48 13.16 -4.95
C GLY A 102 16.84 12.67 -5.47
N GLU A 103 17.24 13.10 -6.66
CA GLU A 103 18.55 12.78 -7.25
C GLU A 103 19.70 13.36 -6.43
N GLN A 104 19.59 14.62 -5.98
CA GLN A 104 20.57 15.23 -5.08
C GLN A 104 20.72 14.45 -3.78
N LEU A 105 19.60 14.09 -3.14
CA LEU A 105 19.62 13.31 -1.88
C LEU A 105 20.16 11.89 -2.09
N ALA A 106 19.91 11.29 -3.25
CA ALA A 106 20.50 9.99 -3.60
C ALA A 106 22.03 10.08 -3.73
N GLN A 107 22.53 11.13 -4.37
CA GLN A 107 23.97 11.41 -4.48
C GLN A 107 24.61 11.65 -3.09
N GLU A 108 23.98 12.49 -2.26
CA GLU A 108 24.46 12.78 -0.90
C GLU A 108 24.52 11.53 -0.01
N LEU A 109 23.60 10.58 -0.21
CA LEU A 109 23.53 9.31 0.53
C LEU A 109 24.38 8.19 -0.11
N GLY A 110 25.14 8.48 -1.16
CA GLY A 110 26.01 7.51 -1.83
C GLY A 110 25.27 6.46 -2.66
N HIS A 111 24.01 6.71 -3.00
CA HIS A 111 23.23 5.89 -3.93
C HIS A 111 23.41 6.42 -5.36
N THR A 112 24.64 6.30 -5.87
CA THR A 112 24.97 6.62 -7.26
C THR A 112 24.98 5.33 -8.06
N ASP A 113 23.94 5.10 -8.87
CA ASP A 113 23.92 4.08 -9.94
C ASP A 113 23.68 4.80 -11.28
#